data_AF-A0A2W4IX60-F1
#
_entry.id   AF-A0A2W4IX60-F1
#
_cell.length_a   1.000
_cell.length_b   1.000
_cell.length_c   1.000
_cell.angle_alpha   90.00
_cell.angle_beta   90.00
_cell.angle_gamma   90.00
#
_symmetry.space_group_name_H-M   'P 1'
#
loop_
_entity.id
_entity.type
_entity.pdbx_description
1 polymer ?
#
loop_
_entity_poly.entity_id
_entity_poly.type
_entity_poly.pdbx_seq_one_letter_code
_entity_poly.pdbx_strand_id
1 'polypeptide(L)'
;MEALDHARAALDRDHPERALVALAEARAALAKLPDDVRVREARVRLEEVMAAAAGLFVRATAERPAVAPGEKVKVEVEVVLRRPARAVLEEIDFPGGEVLEIEETLAENHKRTFEAVVPVAPGAAITVPSWLREAPTEGRFLGSTLREIGRPKDAPALAVRAVFSIEGRRVELVRPVVFSFVDRVHGERIEEVRIAPPATLTPTREAILVSYGEPRTLTLAVRSAVERLRATIRLEAPEGWEIAPRELHVELEGVGAERLVHFQVAARPGASAFELRPRIEVEGRSYAYRQDRIDHPHIPPQTLYRPATVRLVPAELEIPVGLVGYVPGAGDTIAEDLAHLGIRVETLDAQALRSGDLDRYDAIVVGVRAYNTRDDLRGAHERLMEYVRRGGTLLVQYIVSNRWTPFDESIGPSELRIGPDRVTDETARMEFVDPAHPALHRPHRITEADFEGWVQERGLYFASKWSPEYQPLFSCRDPGEEPLLGSTLVARHGKGRFVYTGLSFFRQLPAGVPGAYRLFLNLLAREEDGRSDDQAAR
;
A
#
# COMPACT_ATOMS: atom_id res chain seq x y z
N MET A 1 -7.58 9.26 -44.78
CA MET A 1 -8.00 7.86 -44.99
C MET A 1 -7.09 7.22 -46.02
N GLU A 2 -7.12 7.67 -47.29
CA GLU A 2 -6.26 7.13 -48.37
C GLU A 2 -4.78 6.99 -48.01
N ALA A 3 -4.15 8.01 -47.41
CA ALA A 3 -2.74 7.94 -47.01
C ALA A 3 -2.45 6.87 -45.92
N LEU A 4 -3.41 6.59 -45.04
CA LEU A 4 -3.27 5.52 -44.05
C LEU A 4 -3.50 4.13 -44.67
N ASP A 5 -4.38 4.02 -45.65
CA ASP A 5 -4.58 2.77 -46.39
C ASP A 5 -3.35 2.44 -47.24
N HIS A 6 -2.72 3.47 -47.84
CA HIS A 6 -1.43 3.32 -48.50
C HIS A 6 -0.35 2.85 -47.53
N ALA A 7 -0.27 3.46 -46.33
CA ALA A 7 0.69 3.03 -45.31
C ALA A 7 0.46 1.59 -44.85
N ARG A 8 -0.79 1.15 -44.71
CA ARG A 8 -1.13 -0.25 -44.37
C ARG A 8 -0.73 -1.22 -45.48
N ALA A 9 -0.93 -0.85 -46.75
CA ALA A 9 -0.54 -1.68 -47.88
C ALA A 9 0.99 -1.77 -48.03
N ALA A 10 1.72 -0.70 -47.68
CA ALA A 10 3.17 -0.64 -47.73
C ALA A 10 3.85 -1.26 -46.49
N LEU A 11 3.11 -1.51 -45.41
CA LEU A 11 3.64 -2.08 -44.17
C LEU A 11 4.02 -3.55 -44.39
N ASP A 12 5.32 -3.82 -44.32
CA ASP A 12 5.88 -5.16 -44.33
C ASP A 12 6.46 -5.49 -42.95
N ARG A 13 6.25 -6.73 -42.47
CA ARG A 13 6.69 -7.14 -41.13
C ARG A 13 8.21 -7.04 -40.98
N ASP A 14 8.94 -7.44 -42.01
CA ASP A 14 10.40 -7.55 -41.99
C ASP A 14 11.06 -6.27 -42.56
N HIS A 15 10.27 -5.41 -43.22
CA HIS A 15 10.64 -4.11 -43.79
C HIS A 15 9.65 -2.98 -43.48
N PRO A 16 9.41 -2.66 -42.20
CA PRO A 16 8.42 -1.65 -41.80
C PRO A 16 8.78 -0.24 -42.30
N GLU A 17 10.05 0.02 -42.58
CA GLU A 17 10.54 1.29 -43.13
C GLU A 17 9.91 1.64 -44.49
N ARG A 18 9.42 0.64 -45.25
CA ARG A 18 8.76 0.86 -46.54
C ARG A 18 7.47 1.67 -46.42
N ALA A 19 6.82 1.64 -45.24
CA ALA A 19 5.61 2.41 -44.99
C ALA A 19 5.90 3.91 -44.73
N LEU A 20 7.15 4.31 -44.49
CA LEU A 20 7.48 5.67 -44.03
C LEU A 20 7.05 6.78 -45.00
N VAL A 21 7.18 6.55 -46.31
CA VAL A 21 6.75 7.53 -47.32
C VAL A 21 5.24 7.80 -47.21
N ALA A 22 4.43 6.73 -47.11
CA ALA A 22 2.99 6.86 -46.95
C ALA A 22 2.59 7.43 -45.56
N LEU A 23 3.33 7.09 -44.50
CA LEU A 23 3.13 7.68 -43.17
C LEU A 23 3.47 9.18 -43.15
N ALA A 24 4.51 9.60 -43.87
CA ALA A 24 4.86 11.00 -44.07
C ALA A 24 3.77 11.77 -44.83
N GLU A 25 3.13 11.15 -45.83
CA GLU A 25 1.94 11.69 -46.51
C GLU A 25 0.75 11.82 -45.55
N ALA A 26 0.49 10.78 -44.75
CA ALA A 26 -0.57 10.81 -43.74
C ALA A 26 -0.34 11.93 -42.71
N ARG A 27 0.92 12.15 -42.31
CA ARG A 27 1.31 13.22 -41.38
C ARG A 27 1.08 14.61 -41.98
N ALA A 28 1.38 14.77 -43.27
CA ALA A 28 1.12 16.00 -44.01
C ALA A 28 -0.38 16.26 -44.20
N ALA A 29 -1.19 15.21 -44.43
CA ALA A 29 -2.64 15.33 -44.49
C ALA A 29 -3.24 15.71 -43.13
N LEU A 30 -2.77 15.08 -42.04
CA LEU A 30 -3.21 15.37 -40.68
C LEU A 30 -2.91 16.83 -40.28
N ALA A 31 -1.78 17.38 -40.71
CA ALA A 31 -1.40 18.76 -40.44
C ALA A 31 -2.34 19.82 -41.07
N LYS A 32 -3.18 19.43 -42.04
CA LYS A 32 -4.17 20.33 -42.67
C LYS A 32 -5.49 20.40 -41.88
N LEU A 33 -5.68 19.53 -40.89
CA LEU A 33 -6.89 19.53 -40.08
C LEU A 33 -6.87 20.66 -39.04
N PRO A 34 -8.05 21.12 -38.58
CA PRO A 34 -8.13 22.09 -37.48
C PRO A 34 -7.43 21.58 -36.22
N ASP A 35 -6.96 22.51 -35.41
CA ASP A 35 -6.32 22.22 -34.14
C ASP A 35 -7.36 21.73 -33.11
N ASP A 36 -7.46 20.42 -32.95
CA ASP A 36 -8.37 19.71 -32.04
C ASP A 36 -7.57 18.71 -31.19
N VAL A 37 -8.04 18.42 -29.98
CA VAL A 37 -7.37 17.48 -29.05
C VAL A 37 -7.13 16.11 -29.71
N ARG A 38 -8.10 15.58 -30.46
CA ARG A 38 -7.97 14.30 -31.16
C ARG A 38 -6.95 14.36 -32.28
N VAL A 39 -6.83 15.50 -32.96
CA VAL A 39 -5.83 15.72 -34.02
C VAL A 39 -4.43 15.78 -33.41
N ARG A 40 -4.26 16.46 -32.26
CA ARG A 40 -2.98 16.49 -31.52
C ARG A 40 -2.57 15.10 -31.04
N GLU A 41 -3.49 14.32 -30.48
CA GLU A 41 -3.21 12.94 -30.07
C GLU A 41 -2.89 12.02 -31.26
N ALA A 42 -3.65 12.13 -32.35
CA ALA A 42 -3.38 11.36 -33.57
C ALA A 42 -2.01 11.71 -34.17
N ARG A 43 -1.58 12.96 -34.04
CA ARG A 43 -0.27 13.44 -34.49
C ARG A 43 0.87 12.79 -33.71
N VAL A 44 0.79 12.82 -32.38
CA VAL A 44 1.77 12.16 -31.51
C VAL A 44 1.83 10.66 -31.80
N ARG A 45 0.67 9.99 -31.94
CA ARG A 45 0.62 8.56 -32.26
C ARG A 45 1.25 8.26 -33.62
N LEU A 46 1.02 9.10 -34.62
CA LEU A 46 1.59 8.92 -35.95
C LEU A 46 3.11 9.12 -35.96
N GLU A 47 3.62 10.08 -35.19
CA GLU A 47 5.05 10.31 -35.00
C GLU A 47 5.74 9.12 -34.32
N GLU A 48 5.12 8.53 -33.29
CA GLU A 48 5.58 7.29 -32.68
C GLU A 48 5.59 6.11 -33.68
N VAL A 49 4.56 5.99 -34.52
CA VAL A 49 4.49 4.95 -35.56
C VAL A 49 5.58 5.16 -36.62
N MET A 50 5.83 6.41 -37.03
CA MET A 50 6.92 6.73 -37.96
C MET A 50 8.28 6.36 -37.37
N ALA A 51 8.56 6.71 -36.11
CA ALA A 51 9.80 6.33 -35.44
C ALA A 51 9.96 4.81 -35.32
N ALA A 52 8.89 4.10 -34.94
CA ALA A 52 8.90 2.64 -34.87
C ALA A 52 9.16 1.99 -36.23
N ALA A 53 8.50 2.49 -37.30
CA ALA A 53 8.68 2.00 -38.65
C ALA A 53 10.10 2.26 -39.19
N ALA A 54 10.72 3.37 -38.81
CA ALA A 54 12.13 3.66 -39.10
C ALA A 54 13.11 2.78 -38.30
N GLY A 55 12.63 1.98 -37.34
CA GLY A 55 13.49 1.26 -36.41
C GLY A 55 14.30 2.20 -35.51
N LEU A 56 13.79 3.41 -35.27
CA LEU A 56 14.46 4.41 -34.46
C LEU A 56 14.31 4.07 -32.97
N PHE A 57 15.43 3.77 -32.32
CA PHE A 57 15.53 3.58 -30.89
C PHE A 57 16.11 4.84 -30.25
N VAL A 58 15.40 5.39 -29.27
CA VAL A 58 15.83 6.54 -28.47
C VAL A 58 15.59 6.24 -27.00
N ARG A 59 16.63 6.35 -26.17
CA ARG A 59 16.54 6.18 -24.71
C ARG A 59 17.31 7.29 -24.01
N ALA A 60 16.68 7.91 -23.00
CA ALA A 60 17.31 8.86 -22.11
C ALA A 60 17.53 8.20 -20.74
N THR A 61 18.77 8.08 -20.31
CA THR A 61 19.17 7.39 -19.07
C THR A 61 19.85 8.36 -18.12
N ALA A 62 19.45 8.38 -16.84
CA ALA A 62 20.17 9.06 -15.78
C ALA A 62 21.11 8.11 -15.03
N GLU A 63 22.13 8.67 -14.40
CA GLU A 63 23.06 7.91 -13.54
C GLU A 63 22.45 7.46 -12.20
N ARG A 64 21.27 8.00 -11.83
CA ARG A 64 20.58 7.69 -10.56
C ARG A 64 19.06 7.73 -10.72
N PRO A 65 18.30 6.93 -9.92
CA PRO A 65 16.84 6.83 -10.03
C PRO A 65 16.07 8.01 -9.44
N ALA A 66 16.74 8.87 -8.68
CA ALA A 66 16.12 10.00 -8.01
C ALA A 66 17.10 11.19 -7.91
N VAL A 67 16.55 12.39 -7.94
CA VAL A 67 17.28 13.67 -7.80
C VAL A 67 16.46 14.62 -6.92
N ALA A 68 17.12 15.31 -5.97
CA ALA A 68 16.43 16.26 -5.10
C ALA A 68 16.29 17.65 -5.77
N PRO A 69 15.26 18.45 -5.42
CA PRO A 69 15.17 19.83 -5.88
C PRO A 69 16.43 20.64 -5.56
N GLY A 70 16.99 21.33 -6.57
CA GLY A 70 18.24 22.10 -6.45
C GLY A 70 19.50 21.32 -6.82
N GLU A 71 19.42 20.00 -6.97
CA GLU A 71 20.53 19.18 -7.44
C GLU A 71 20.61 19.12 -8.98
N LYS A 72 21.65 18.45 -9.48
CA LYS A 72 21.85 18.16 -10.90
C LYS A 72 21.92 16.66 -11.14
N VAL A 73 21.60 16.22 -12.35
CA VAL A 73 21.71 14.81 -12.74
C VAL A 73 22.27 14.70 -14.14
N LYS A 74 23.27 13.82 -14.33
CA LYS A 74 23.77 13.51 -15.67
C LYS A 74 22.74 12.67 -16.42
N VAL A 75 22.39 13.09 -17.63
CA VAL A 75 21.48 12.37 -18.54
C VAL A 75 22.22 12.05 -19.83
N GLU A 76 22.23 10.77 -20.22
CA GLU A 76 22.74 10.26 -21.49
C GLU A 76 21.57 9.90 -22.40
N VAL A 77 21.62 10.31 -23.66
CA VAL A 77 20.65 9.97 -24.71
C VAL A 77 21.33 9.07 -25.72
N GLU A 78 20.83 7.84 -25.84
CA GLU A 78 21.26 6.87 -26.84
C GLU A 78 20.28 6.89 -28.02
N VAL A 79 20.82 7.03 -29.23
CA VAL A 79 20.06 6.98 -30.49
C VAL A 79 20.64 5.89 -31.39
N VAL A 80 19.78 5.01 -31.89
CA VAL A 80 20.15 3.97 -32.86
C VAL A 80 19.08 3.87 -33.93
N LEU A 81 19.48 3.95 -35.20
CA LEU A 81 18.61 3.63 -36.32
C LEU A 81 18.80 2.17 -36.70
N ARG A 82 17.78 1.32 -36.60
CA ARG A 82 17.92 -0.14 -36.80
C ARG A 82 17.48 -0.64 -38.17
N ARG A 83 17.02 0.27 -39.05
CA ARG A 83 16.53 -0.02 -40.40
C ARG A 83 17.12 0.99 -41.40
N PRO A 84 17.14 0.68 -42.70
CA PRO A 84 17.69 1.57 -43.73
C PRO A 84 16.73 2.72 -44.11
N ALA A 85 16.23 3.47 -43.11
CA ALA A 85 15.40 4.66 -43.31
C ALA A 85 16.25 5.93 -43.43
N ARG A 86 15.75 6.96 -44.12
CA ARG A 86 16.43 8.26 -44.14
C ARG A 86 16.04 9.06 -42.90
N ALA A 87 16.93 9.10 -41.91
CA ALA A 87 16.74 9.82 -40.66
C ALA A 87 17.91 10.77 -40.36
N VAL A 88 17.59 12.01 -40.00
CA VAL A 88 18.54 13.01 -39.50
C VAL A 88 18.11 13.40 -38.10
N LEU A 89 19.03 13.37 -37.13
CA LEU A 89 18.84 13.94 -35.80
C LEU A 89 19.14 15.44 -35.88
N GLU A 90 18.11 16.26 -35.69
CA GLU A 90 18.21 17.72 -35.80
C GLU A 90 18.63 18.33 -34.45
N GLU A 91 17.92 17.96 -33.38
CA GLU A 91 17.99 18.62 -32.09
C GLU A 91 17.71 17.63 -30.94
N ILE A 92 18.38 17.82 -29.80
CA ILE A 92 17.98 17.25 -28.51
C ILE A 92 17.77 18.38 -27.50
N ASP A 93 16.57 18.50 -26.97
CA ASP A 93 16.24 19.37 -25.83
C ASP A 93 16.20 18.55 -24.54
N PHE A 94 17.15 18.86 -23.67
CA PHE A 94 17.27 18.27 -22.34
C PHE A 94 16.41 19.02 -21.32
N PRO A 95 15.89 18.31 -20.31
CA PRO A 95 15.15 18.96 -19.23
C PRO A 95 15.99 20.08 -18.60
N GLY A 96 15.38 21.25 -18.35
CA GLY A 96 16.09 22.43 -17.84
C GLY A 96 16.55 23.43 -18.91
N GLY A 97 16.30 23.14 -20.20
CA GLY A 97 16.41 24.11 -21.30
C GLY A 97 17.75 24.11 -22.04
N GLU A 98 18.58 23.08 -21.85
CA GLU A 98 19.78 22.88 -22.65
C GLU A 98 19.38 22.22 -23.98
N VAL A 99 19.63 22.92 -25.08
CA VAL A 99 19.32 22.45 -26.43
C VAL A 99 20.62 22.19 -27.19
N LEU A 100 20.79 20.96 -27.67
CA LEU A 100 21.90 20.56 -28.54
C LEU A 100 21.43 20.50 -29.99
N GLU A 101 21.93 21.40 -30.83
CA GLU A 101 21.80 21.35 -32.28
C GLU A 101 22.86 20.40 -32.86
N ILE A 102 22.45 19.38 -33.60
CA ILE A 102 23.31 18.25 -33.99
C ILE A 102 23.42 18.10 -35.52
N GLU A 103 22.32 18.30 -36.25
CA GLU A 103 22.21 18.13 -37.72
C GLU A 103 22.96 16.89 -38.27
N GLU A 104 22.70 15.72 -37.69
CA GLU A 104 23.46 14.49 -38.01
C GLU A 104 22.62 13.46 -38.76
N THR A 105 23.14 12.95 -39.88
CA THR A 105 22.53 11.81 -40.59
C THR A 105 22.83 10.49 -39.88
N LEU A 106 21.79 9.75 -39.50
CA LEU A 106 21.93 8.49 -38.79
C LEU A 106 22.26 7.34 -39.75
N ALA A 107 23.32 6.60 -39.45
CA ALA A 107 23.67 5.36 -40.14
C ALA A 107 22.98 4.15 -39.49
N GLU A 108 22.61 3.18 -40.30
CA GLU A 108 21.98 1.94 -39.82
C GLU A 108 22.90 1.19 -38.85
N ASN A 109 22.33 0.75 -37.73
CA ASN A 109 22.96 0.03 -36.62
C ASN A 109 24.17 0.72 -35.99
N HIS A 110 24.33 2.04 -36.19
CA HIS A 110 25.37 2.83 -35.54
C HIS A 110 24.77 3.59 -34.35
N LYS A 111 25.28 3.30 -33.15
CA LYS A 111 24.86 3.96 -31.92
C LYS A 111 25.51 5.34 -31.78
N ARG A 112 24.68 6.35 -31.47
CA ARG A 112 25.11 7.69 -31.09
C ARG A 112 24.70 7.97 -29.65
N THR A 113 25.56 8.67 -28.92
CA THR A 113 25.35 9.04 -27.52
C THR A 113 25.57 10.53 -27.33
N PHE A 114 24.68 11.15 -26.57
CA PHE A 114 24.73 12.57 -26.23
C PHE A 114 24.51 12.72 -24.73
N GLU A 115 25.20 13.64 -24.07
CA GLU A 115 25.13 13.79 -22.62
C GLU A 115 24.93 15.26 -22.24
N ALA A 116 24.15 15.49 -21.19
CA ALA A 116 23.99 16.80 -20.57
C ALA A 116 23.87 16.66 -19.04
N VAL A 117 24.22 17.74 -18.34
CA VAL A 117 24.02 17.83 -16.88
C VAL A 117 22.77 18.65 -16.61
N VAL A 118 21.67 17.95 -16.34
CA VAL A 118 20.34 18.52 -16.15
C VAL A 118 20.20 19.11 -14.76
N PRO A 119 19.93 20.43 -14.60
CA PRO A 119 19.61 21.01 -13.30
C PRO A 119 18.13 20.78 -12.95
N VAL A 120 17.86 20.41 -11.71
CA VAL A 120 16.50 20.39 -11.15
C VAL A 120 16.27 21.68 -10.39
N ALA A 121 15.25 22.44 -10.79
CA ALA A 121 14.94 23.72 -10.15
C ALA A 121 14.76 23.54 -8.63
N PRO A 122 15.24 24.48 -7.80
CA PRO A 122 15.03 24.40 -6.35
C PRO A 122 13.53 24.28 -5.99
N GLY A 123 12.62 24.92 -6.72
CA GLY A 123 11.18 24.83 -6.48
C GLY A 123 10.47 23.66 -7.17
N ALA A 124 11.20 22.67 -7.71
CA ALA A 124 10.59 21.59 -8.46
C ALA A 124 9.68 20.73 -7.56
N ALA A 125 8.50 20.38 -8.10
CA ALA A 125 7.53 19.55 -7.40
C ALA A 125 8.07 18.12 -7.25
N ILE A 126 7.82 17.52 -6.09
CA ILE A 126 8.12 16.11 -5.84
C ILE A 126 7.26 15.24 -6.76
N THR A 127 7.85 14.20 -7.33
CA THR A 127 7.15 13.27 -8.22
C THR A 127 6.21 12.39 -7.41
N VAL A 128 4.94 12.81 -7.35
CA VAL A 128 3.85 12.11 -6.70
C VAL A 128 2.76 11.87 -7.75
N PRO A 129 2.23 10.63 -7.89
CA PRO A 129 1.08 10.40 -8.74
C PRO A 129 -0.05 11.37 -8.40
N SER A 130 -0.72 11.95 -9.39
CA SER A 130 -1.63 13.07 -9.20
C SER A 130 -2.75 12.76 -8.20
N TRP A 131 -3.24 11.52 -8.22
CA TRP A 131 -4.27 11.00 -7.32
C TRP A 131 -3.78 10.65 -5.90
N LEU A 132 -2.48 10.77 -5.62
CA LEU A 132 -1.87 10.54 -4.29
C LEU A 132 -1.27 11.82 -3.68
N ARG A 133 -1.41 12.98 -4.34
CA ARG A 133 -0.90 14.26 -3.82
C ARG A 133 -1.61 14.70 -2.55
N GLU A 134 -2.89 14.36 -2.44
CA GLU A 134 -3.74 14.65 -1.30
C GLU A 134 -4.20 13.34 -0.65
N ALA A 135 -4.58 13.41 0.63
CA ALA A 135 -5.20 12.29 1.31
C ALA A 135 -6.53 11.96 0.62
N PRO A 136 -6.85 10.68 0.40
CA PRO A 136 -8.13 10.30 -0.17
C PRO A 136 -9.28 10.66 0.78
N THR A 137 -10.45 10.95 0.22
CA THR A 137 -11.72 10.98 0.96
C THR A 137 -12.46 9.67 0.69
N GLU A 138 -13.58 9.45 1.39
CA GLU A 138 -14.42 8.29 1.19
C GLU A 138 -14.77 8.09 -0.30
N GLY A 139 -14.35 6.94 -0.84
CA GLY A 139 -14.54 6.55 -2.24
C GLY A 139 -13.84 7.42 -3.30
N ARG A 140 -12.94 8.36 -2.95
CA ARG A 140 -12.35 9.31 -3.91
C ARG A 140 -10.88 9.61 -3.65
N PHE A 141 -10.13 9.68 -4.73
CA PHE A 141 -8.79 10.28 -4.74
C PHE A 141 -8.88 11.76 -5.14
N LEU A 142 -8.09 12.59 -4.48
CA LEU A 142 -8.01 14.04 -4.70
C LEU A 142 -6.64 14.41 -5.28
N GLY A 143 -6.49 15.67 -5.73
CA GLY A 143 -5.20 16.22 -6.19
C GLY A 143 -4.93 16.17 -7.70
N SER A 144 -5.78 15.50 -8.49
CA SER A 144 -5.70 15.53 -9.96
C SER A 144 -6.38 16.78 -10.53
N THR A 145 -5.70 17.45 -11.46
CA THR A 145 -6.27 18.53 -12.26
C THR A 145 -7.15 17.99 -13.39
N LEU A 146 -8.02 18.84 -13.97
CA LEU A 146 -8.84 18.47 -15.14
C LEU A 146 -8.02 17.95 -16.33
N ARG A 147 -6.74 18.34 -16.45
CA ARG A 147 -5.86 17.87 -17.53
C ARG A 147 -5.21 16.52 -17.26
N GLU A 148 -5.19 16.09 -16.00
CA GLU A 148 -4.60 14.82 -15.55
C GLU A 148 -5.66 13.71 -15.49
N ILE A 149 -6.92 14.05 -15.19
CA ILE A 149 -8.03 13.10 -15.18
C ILE A 149 -8.15 12.39 -16.53
N GLY A 150 -8.22 11.06 -16.50
CA GLY A 150 -8.33 10.20 -17.68
C GLY A 150 -7.00 9.85 -18.35
N ARG A 151 -5.86 10.40 -17.89
CA ARG A 151 -4.55 9.93 -18.33
C ARG A 151 -4.22 8.59 -17.66
N PRO A 152 -3.62 7.62 -18.39
CA PRO A 152 -3.23 6.35 -17.81
C PRO A 152 -2.05 6.50 -16.82
N LYS A 153 -1.21 7.53 -17.01
CA LYS A 153 -0.08 7.90 -16.15
C LYS A 153 0.11 9.42 -16.18
N ASP A 154 0.68 9.97 -15.11
CA ASP A 154 1.13 11.36 -15.11
C ASP A 154 2.30 11.57 -16.08
N ALA A 155 2.60 12.84 -16.38
CA ALA A 155 3.78 13.17 -17.17
C ALA A 155 5.05 12.79 -16.38
N PRO A 156 6.10 12.30 -17.06
CA PRO A 156 7.36 11.99 -16.41
C PRO A 156 7.97 13.25 -15.78
N ALA A 157 8.68 13.06 -14.67
CA ALA A 157 9.29 14.17 -13.94
C ALA A 157 10.37 14.89 -14.75
N LEU A 158 11.11 14.12 -15.55
CA LEU A 158 12.11 14.59 -16.50
C LEU A 158 11.88 13.87 -17.82
N ALA A 159 11.90 14.63 -18.92
CA ALA A 159 11.82 14.07 -20.26
C ALA A 159 12.78 14.80 -21.19
N VAL A 160 13.33 14.06 -22.15
CA VAL A 160 14.11 14.58 -23.26
C VAL A 160 13.20 14.66 -24.48
N ARG A 161 13.25 15.78 -25.21
CA ARG A 161 12.62 15.91 -26.53
C ARG A 161 13.72 15.78 -27.59
N ALA A 162 13.63 14.75 -28.41
CA ALA A 162 14.52 14.56 -29.55
C ALA A 162 13.76 14.80 -30.86
N VAL A 163 14.35 15.59 -31.74
CA VAL A 163 13.75 16.00 -33.00
C VAL A 163 14.50 15.35 -34.15
N PHE A 164 13.75 14.67 -35.01
CA PHE A 164 14.28 13.98 -36.18
C PHE A 164 13.62 14.49 -37.45
N SER A 165 14.34 14.45 -38.57
CA SER A 165 13.76 14.46 -39.90
C SER A 165 13.75 13.03 -40.44
N ILE A 166 12.56 12.43 -40.59
CA ILE A 166 12.37 11.08 -41.13
C ILE A 166 11.67 11.22 -42.48
N GLU A 167 12.31 10.77 -43.56
CA GLU A 167 11.83 10.94 -44.94
C GLU A 167 11.42 12.41 -45.26
N GLY A 168 12.21 13.36 -44.75
CA GLY A 168 11.98 14.80 -44.95
C GLY A 168 10.84 15.40 -44.11
N ARG A 169 10.31 14.66 -43.12
CA ARG A 169 9.29 15.15 -42.18
C ARG A 169 9.85 15.25 -40.77
N ARG A 170 9.63 16.40 -40.14
CA ARG A 170 9.94 16.61 -38.72
C ARG A 170 9.07 15.72 -37.83
N VAL A 171 9.72 14.92 -37.01
CA VAL A 171 9.15 13.97 -36.04
C VAL A 171 9.73 14.30 -34.68
N GLU A 172 8.87 14.52 -33.70
CA GLU A 172 9.25 14.84 -32.33
C GLU A 172 8.99 13.63 -31.44
N LEU A 173 10.03 13.19 -30.72
CA LEU A 173 9.93 12.11 -29.75
C LEU A 173 10.23 12.63 -28.35
N VAL A 174 9.24 12.50 -27.47
CA VAL A 174 9.40 12.77 -26.04
C VAL A 174 9.69 11.45 -25.34
N ARG A 175 10.85 11.35 -24.67
CA ARG A 175 11.26 10.16 -23.94
C ARG A 175 11.41 10.48 -22.45
N PRO A 176 10.77 9.71 -21.55
CA PRO A 176 11.02 9.88 -20.12
C PRO A 176 12.49 9.58 -19.84
N VAL A 177 13.10 10.33 -18.92
CA VAL A 177 14.41 9.99 -18.40
C VAL A 177 14.23 8.82 -17.43
N VAL A 178 14.93 7.72 -17.69
CA VAL A 178 14.87 6.50 -16.89
C VAL A 178 16.19 6.22 -16.21
N PHE A 179 16.18 5.42 -15.17
CA PHE A 179 17.36 4.79 -14.59
C PHE A 179 17.34 3.31 -14.97
N SER A 180 18.43 2.83 -15.57
CA SER A 180 18.61 1.42 -15.92
C SER A 180 19.68 0.80 -15.02
N PHE A 181 19.40 -0.37 -14.47
CA PHE A 181 20.33 -1.13 -13.64
C PHE A 181 20.22 -2.63 -13.91
N VAL A 182 21.30 -3.36 -13.60
CA VAL A 182 21.34 -4.82 -13.79
C VAL A 182 21.02 -5.51 -12.47
N ASP A 183 19.90 -6.22 -12.46
CA ASP A 183 19.52 -7.16 -11.42
C ASP A 183 20.08 -8.55 -11.75
N ARG A 184 20.72 -9.21 -10.76
CA ARG A 184 21.39 -10.50 -10.97
C ARG A 184 20.42 -11.63 -11.37
N VAL A 185 19.14 -11.50 -11.02
CA VAL A 185 18.11 -12.51 -11.27
C VAL A 185 17.28 -12.11 -12.48
N HIS A 186 16.89 -10.83 -12.57
CA HIS A 186 15.91 -10.37 -13.55
C HIS A 186 16.53 -9.69 -14.78
N GLY A 187 17.85 -9.50 -14.82
CA GLY A 187 18.54 -8.81 -15.92
C GLY A 187 18.39 -7.29 -15.85
N GLU A 188 18.33 -6.65 -17.02
CA GLU A 188 18.15 -5.19 -17.09
C GLU A 188 16.76 -4.80 -16.55
N ARG A 189 16.75 -3.95 -15.52
CA ARG A 189 15.55 -3.36 -14.94
C ARG A 189 15.59 -1.85 -15.14
N ILE A 190 14.43 -1.27 -15.39
CA ILE A 190 14.28 0.15 -15.68
C ILE A 190 13.22 0.75 -14.78
N GLU A 191 13.47 1.94 -14.26
CA GLU A 191 12.48 2.78 -13.58
C GLU A 191 12.57 4.23 -14.05
N GLU A 192 11.44 4.95 -14.07
CA GLU A 192 11.44 6.39 -14.39
C GLU A 192 12.12 7.19 -13.28
N VAL A 193 12.94 8.18 -13.67
CA VAL A 193 13.60 9.07 -12.73
C VAL A 193 12.58 9.97 -12.04
N ARG A 194 12.75 10.12 -10.73
CA ARG A 194 11.85 10.91 -9.88
C ARG A 194 12.56 12.11 -9.29
N ILE A 195 11.82 13.20 -9.15
CA ILE A 195 12.20 14.29 -8.26
C ILE A 195 11.77 13.86 -6.85
N ALA A 196 12.75 13.56 -6.00
CA ALA A 196 12.54 13.05 -4.65
C ALA A 196 12.70 14.15 -3.61
N PRO A 197 11.99 14.11 -2.48
CA PRO A 197 12.34 14.98 -1.36
C PRO A 197 13.76 14.63 -0.88
N PRO A 198 14.56 15.59 -0.39
CA PRO A 198 15.92 15.32 0.06
C PRO A 198 15.99 14.29 1.20
N ALA A 199 14.89 14.16 1.96
CA ALA A 199 14.69 13.08 2.91
C ALA A 199 13.21 12.70 3.01
N THR A 200 12.95 11.45 3.41
CA THR A 200 11.61 10.97 3.75
C THR A 200 11.51 10.55 5.22
N LEU A 201 10.29 10.60 5.74
CA LEU A 201 9.89 10.19 7.08
C LEU A 201 8.80 9.12 6.95
N THR A 202 9.18 7.85 7.12
CA THR A 202 8.23 6.73 7.05
C THR A 202 7.92 6.24 8.46
N PRO A 203 6.69 6.43 8.98
CA PRO A 203 6.27 5.79 10.22
C PRO A 203 6.33 4.27 10.09
N THR A 204 6.78 3.58 11.13
CA THR A 204 6.83 2.11 11.13
C THR A 204 5.44 1.48 11.33
N ARG A 205 4.44 2.27 11.74
CA ARG A 205 3.04 1.88 11.88
C ARG A 205 2.12 3.02 11.43
N GLU A 206 0.95 2.67 10.91
CA GLU A 206 -0.05 3.65 10.47
C GLU A 206 -0.83 4.26 11.63
N ALA A 207 -1.00 3.50 12.73
CA ALA A 207 -1.61 3.98 13.96
C ALA A 207 -0.86 3.50 15.21
N ILE A 208 -0.95 4.28 16.29
CA ILE A 208 -0.41 3.97 17.61
C ILE A 208 -1.51 4.22 18.64
N LEU A 209 -1.82 3.18 19.43
CA LEU A 209 -2.72 3.32 20.58
C LEU A 209 -1.90 3.70 21.81
N VAL A 210 -2.36 4.72 22.52
CA VAL A 210 -1.66 5.29 23.68
C VAL A 210 -2.61 5.30 24.85
N SER A 211 -2.30 4.50 25.87
CA SER A 211 -3.04 4.52 27.13
C SER A 211 -2.67 5.76 27.94
N TYR A 212 -3.65 6.30 28.67
CA TYR A 212 -3.44 7.53 29.44
C TYR A 212 -2.33 7.34 30.48
N GLY A 213 -1.38 8.28 30.50
CA GLY A 213 -0.25 8.23 31.44
C GLY A 213 0.82 7.19 31.09
N GLU A 214 0.66 6.41 30.02
CA GLU A 214 1.67 5.45 29.54
C GLU A 214 2.23 5.89 28.18
N PRO A 215 3.42 6.52 28.14
CA PRO A 215 4.06 6.87 26.89
C PRO A 215 4.29 5.64 26.00
N ARG A 216 4.13 5.84 24.70
CA ARG A 216 4.45 4.85 23.66
C ARG A 216 5.50 5.41 22.73
N THR A 217 6.28 4.51 22.14
CA THR A 217 7.34 4.89 21.20
C THR A 217 6.77 5.02 19.80
N LEU A 218 6.81 6.24 19.25
CA LEU A 218 6.67 6.52 17.82
C LEU A 218 8.03 6.37 17.16
N THR A 219 8.12 5.46 16.18
CA THR A 219 9.35 5.24 15.39
C THR A 219 9.14 5.75 13.98
N LEU A 220 10.07 6.59 13.51
CA LEU A 220 10.11 7.07 12.13
C LEU A 220 11.42 6.59 11.48
N ALA A 221 11.31 5.99 10.29
CA ALA A 221 12.47 5.73 9.44
C ALA A 221 12.77 6.99 8.63
N VAL A 222 13.95 7.57 8.87
CA VAL A 222 14.48 8.71 8.11
C VAL A 222 15.36 8.17 7.01
N ARG A 223 15.03 8.43 5.75
CA ARG A 223 15.82 7.97 4.60
C ARG A 223 16.32 9.14 3.79
N SER A 224 17.63 9.18 3.53
CA SER A 224 18.27 10.22 2.72
C SER A 224 18.10 9.96 1.22
N ALA A 225 17.80 11.00 0.45
CA ALA A 225 17.88 10.99 -1.02
C ALA A 225 19.11 11.76 -1.54
N VAL A 226 19.90 12.35 -0.64
CA VAL A 226 21.09 13.15 -0.95
C VAL A 226 22.33 12.54 -0.30
N GLU A 227 23.52 12.91 -0.81
CA GLU A 227 24.78 12.35 -0.31
C GLU A 227 25.11 12.78 1.12
N ARG A 228 24.71 13.99 1.53
CA ARG A 228 24.90 14.49 2.90
C ARG A 228 23.63 15.17 3.37
N LEU A 229 22.87 14.48 4.20
CA LEU A 229 21.67 15.03 4.80
C LEU A 229 22.02 15.66 6.14
N ARG A 230 21.66 16.93 6.32
CA ARG A 230 21.57 17.59 7.62
C ARG A 230 20.17 18.13 7.76
N ALA A 231 19.42 17.60 8.71
CA ALA A 231 18.00 17.87 8.80
C ALA A 231 17.51 17.97 10.24
N THR A 232 16.39 18.67 10.39
CA THR A 232 15.70 18.83 11.68
C THR A 232 14.28 18.30 11.54
N ILE A 233 13.94 17.32 12.36
CA ILE A 233 12.59 16.75 12.42
C ILE A 233 11.80 17.50 13.48
N ARG A 234 10.60 17.98 13.14
CA ARG A 234 9.69 18.67 14.05
C ARG A 234 8.35 17.97 14.11
N LEU A 235 7.91 17.68 15.33
CA LEU A 235 6.61 17.08 15.61
C LEU A 235 5.75 18.06 16.43
N GLU A 236 4.56 18.33 15.90
CA GLU A 236 3.56 19.18 16.57
C GLU A 236 2.51 18.30 17.25
N ALA A 237 2.20 18.62 18.50
CA ALA A 237 1.19 17.93 19.29
C ALA A 237 0.03 18.88 19.58
N PRO A 238 -1.23 18.46 19.38
CA PRO A 238 -2.39 19.24 19.78
C PRO A 238 -2.55 19.25 21.31
N GLU A 239 -3.53 19.99 21.80
CA GLU A 239 -3.91 19.96 23.22
C GLU A 239 -4.25 18.52 23.67
N GLY A 240 -3.84 18.18 24.90
CA GLY A 240 -4.01 16.84 25.46
C GLY A 240 -2.92 15.85 25.08
N TRP A 241 -2.01 16.19 24.17
CA TRP A 241 -0.90 15.32 23.74
C TRP A 241 0.48 15.89 24.08
N GLU A 242 1.40 14.99 24.40
CA GLU A 242 2.81 15.29 24.59
C GLU A 242 3.66 14.44 23.66
N ILE A 243 4.64 15.08 23.00
CA ILE A 243 5.63 14.42 22.14
C ILE A 243 7.01 14.88 22.57
N ALA A 244 7.92 13.93 22.85
CA ALA A 244 9.27 14.20 23.30
C ALA A 244 10.32 13.34 22.54
N PRO A 245 11.40 13.95 22.02
CA PRO A 245 11.63 15.39 21.92
C PRO A 245 10.69 16.03 20.88
N ARG A 246 10.41 17.34 20.96
CA ARG A 246 9.63 18.03 19.92
C ARG A 246 10.42 18.27 18.63
N GLU A 247 11.73 18.36 18.78
CA GLU A 247 12.68 18.59 17.70
C GLU A 247 13.83 17.58 17.81
N LEU A 248 14.26 17.03 16.67
CA LEU A 248 15.38 16.09 16.61
C LEU A 248 16.26 16.38 15.39
N HIS A 249 17.55 16.60 15.62
CA HIS A 249 18.53 16.73 14.53
C HIS A 249 18.99 15.36 14.05
N VAL A 250 19.08 15.21 12.73
CA VAL A 250 19.55 13.99 12.05
C VAL A 250 20.59 14.37 11.01
N GLU A 251 21.68 13.62 11.02
CA GLU A 251 22.69 13.64 9.96
C GLU A 251 22.83 12.23 9.39
N LEU A 252 22.83 12.11 8.07
CA LEU A 252 23.05 10.86 7.34
C LEU A 252 24.03 11.10 6.19
N GLU A 253 24.89 10.12 5.96
CA GLU A 253 25.84 10.10 4.83
C GLU A 253 25.47 8.98 3.86
N GLY A 254 25.43 9.31 2.58
CA GLY A 254 25.10 8.42 1.47
C GLY A 254 23.64 8.48 1.03
N VAL A 255 23.44 8.44 -0.29
CA VAL A 255 22.11 8.27 -0.89
C VAL A 255 21.51 6.92 -0.47
N GLY A 256 20.29 6.94 0.04
CA GLY A 256 19.59 5.75 0.53
C GLY A 256 19.98 5.31 1.94
N ALA A 257 20.89 6.03 2.62
CA ALA A 257 21.16 5.82 4.04
C ALA A 257 19.88 6.03 4.85
N GLU A 258 19.71 5.18 5.87
CA GLU A 258 18.49 5.12 6.66
C GLU A 258 18.81 5.04 8.14
N ARG A 259 18.00 5.72 8.96
CA ARG A 259 18.09 5.68 10.42
C ARG A 259 16.71 5.69 11.04
N LEU A 260 16.50 4.80 11.99
CA LEU A 260 15.32 4.85 12.87
C LEU A 260 15.52 5.92 13.94
N VAL A 261 14.55 6.82 14.05
CA VAL A 261 14.46 7.81 15.12
C VAL A 261 13.21 7.57 15.96
N HIS A 262 13.29 7.96 17.22
CA HIS A 262 12.32 7.56 18.24
C HIS A 262 11.81 8.79 18.97
N PHE A 263 10.50 8.83 19.16
CA PHE A 263 9.79 9.84 19.91
C PHE A 263 8.90 9.16 20.94
N GLN A 264 8.80 9.71 22.14
CA GLN A 264 7.81 9.30 23.13
C GLN A 264 6.55 10.12 22.91
N VAL A 265 5.42 9.44 22.74
CA VAL A 265 4.10 10.05 22.62
C VAL A 265 3.26 9.66 23.82
N ALA A 266 2.65 10.64 24.48
CA ALA A 266 1.81 10.43 25.65
C ALA A 266 0.48 11.19 25.51
N ALA A 267 -0.60 10.53 25.90
CA ALA A 267 -1.94 11.12 25.93
C ALA A 267 -2.32 11.46 27.38
N ARG A 268 -2.89 12.65 27.57
CA ARG A 268 -3.56 13.05 28.82
C ARG A 268 -5.03 12.67 28.79
N PRO A 269 -5.69 12.44 29.93
CA PRO A 269 -7.12 12.18 29.98
C PRO A 269 -7.92 13.23 29.20
N GLY A 270 -8.87 12.79 28.38
CA GLY A 270 -9.67 13.67 27.51
C GLY A 270 -9.03 14.04 26.18
N ALA A 271 -7.82 13.55 25.88
CA ALA A 271 -7.22 13.71 24.55
C ALA A 271 -8.10 13.03 23.48
N SER A 272 -8.22 13.67 22.31
CA SER A 272 -8.87 13.11 21.13
C SER A 272 -7.85 12.45 20.21
N ALA A 273 -8.28 11.47 19.41
CA ALA A 273 -7.45 10.93 18.34
C ALA A 273 -7.10 12.03 17.32
N PHE A 274 -5.89 12.00 16.78
CA PHE A 274 -5.48 12.94 15.73
C PHE A 274 -4.48 12.31 14.74
N GLU A 275 -4.37 12.93 13.57
CA GLU A 275 -3.39 12.58 12.55
C GLU A 275 -2.14 13.44 12.73
N LEU A 276 -1.05 12.83 13.21
CA LEU A 276 0.25 13.49 13.28
C LEU A 276 0.90 13.51 11.89
N ARG A 277 1.34 14.69 11.47
CA ARG A 277 2.07 14.92 10.21
C ARG A 277 3.52 15.28 10.51
N PRO A 278 4.44 14.30 10.57
CA PRO A 278 5.83 14.59 10.89
C PRO A 278 6.48 15.39 9.75
N ARG A 279 7.24 16.43 10.11
CA ARG A 279 7.93 17.31 9.16
C ARG A 279 9.44 17.20 9.32
N ILE A 280 10.17 17.20 8.22
CA ILE A 280 11.62 17.28 8.18
C ILE A 280 12.03 18.56 7.44
N GLU A 281 12.90 19.34 8.06
CA GLU A 281 13.45 20.56 7.50
C GLU A 281 14.86 20.31 6.96
N VAL A 282 15.06 20.65 5.70
CA VAL A 282 16.34 20.54 4.99
C VAL A 282 16.59 21.87 4.27
N GLU A 283 17.71 22.52 4.55
CA GLU A 283 18.10 23.81 3.94
C GLU A 283 16.99 24.89 3.98
N GLY A 284 16.26 24.96 5.10
CA GLY A 284 15.18 25.95 5.29
C GLY A 284 13.85 25.62 4.60
N ARG A 285 13.70 24.41 4.03
CA ARG A 285 12.44 23.92 3.44
C ARG A 285 11.89 22.74 4.21
N SER A 286 10.56 22.72 4.36
CA SER A 286 9.84 21.67 5.06
C SER A 286 9.30 20.62 4.08
N TYR A 287 9.56 19.35 4.38
CA TYR A 287 9.05 18.19 3.66
C TYR A 287 8.29 17.28 4.63
N ALA A 288 7.25 16.61 4.15
CA ALA A 288 6.40 15.72 4.95
C ALA A 288 5.97 14.49 4.12
N TYR A 289 6.96 13.76 3.61
CA TYR A 289 6.74 12.62 2.71
C TYR A 289 7.25 11.33 3.33
N ARG A 290 6.46 10.26 3.21
CA ARG A 290 6.93 8.88 3.37
C ARG A 290 7.32 8.30 2.00
N GLN A 291 8.13 7.25 2.02
CA GLN A 291 8.51 6.50 0.83
C GLN A 291 7.98 5.07 0.92
N ASP A 292 7.35 4.60 -0.16
CA ASP A 292 6.91 3.22 -0.29
C ASP A 292 7.51 2.61 -1.56
N ARG A 293 8.10 1.41 -1.43
CA ARG A 293 8.68 0.68 -2.55
C ARG A 293 7.82 -0.53 -2.89
N ILE A 294 7.38 -0.59 -4.14
CA ILE A 294 6.64 -1.72 -4.71
C ILE A 294 7.59 -2.44 -5.66
N ASP A 295 7.98 -3.66 -5.31
CA ASP A 295 8.99 -4.43 -6.03
C ASP A 295 8.57 -5.90 -6.09
N HIS A 296 7.74 -6.23 -7.08
CA HIS A 296 7.32 -7.61 -7.34
C HIS A 296 7.96 -8.13 -8.64
N PRO A 297 8.24 -9.44 -8.77
CA PRO A 297 8.89 -10.00 -9.95
C PRO A 297 8.16 -9.76 -11.28
N HIS A 298 6.85 -9.51 -11.25
CA HIS A 298 5.99 -9.37 -12.42
C HIS A 298 5.70 -7.91 -12.82
N ILE A 299 6.28 -6.92 -12.13
CA ILE A 299 6.16 -5.50 -12.49
C ILE A 299 7.51 -4.77 -12.36
N PRO A 300 7.73 -3.67 -13.09
CA PRO A 300 8.86 -2.78 -12.82
C PRO A 300 8.83 -2.26 -11.38
N PRO A 301 10.00 -2.02 -10.75
CA PRO A 301 10.05 -1.46 -9.42
C PRO A 301 9.46 -0.05 -9.44
N GLN A 302 8.64 0.28 -8.44
CA GLN A 302 8.04 1.59 -8.29
C GLN A 302 8.36 2.14 -6.91
N THR A 303 8.75 3.41 -6.85
CA THR A 303 8.89 4.14 -5.58
C THR A 303 7.86 5.25 -5.56
N LEU A 304 6.98 5.23 -4.56
CA LEU A 304 5.91 6.19 -4.38
C LEU A 304 6.23 7.09 -3.19
N TYR A 305 6.03 8.38 -3.36
CA TYR A 305 6.03 9.35 -2.27
C TYR A 305 4.59 9.71 -1.92
N ARG A 306 4.25 9.69 -0.64
CA ARG A 306 2.93 10.03 -0.11
C ARG A 306 3.08 10.94 1.11
N PRO A 307 2.07 11.74 1.47
CA PRO A 307 2.10 12.45 2.75
C PRO A 307 2.45 11.50 3.91
N ALA A 308 3.43 11.88 4.72
CA ALA A 308 3.74 11.14 5.94
C ALA A 308 2.67 11.46 6.98
N THR A 309 1.93 10.45 7.43
CA THR A 309 0.92 10.56 8.47
C THR A 309 0.99 9.37 9.40
N VAL A 310 0.70 9.58 10.68
CA VAL A 310 0.49 8.53 11.68
C VAL A 310 -0.68 8.91 12.58
N ARG A 311 -1.62 7.99 12.77
CA ARG A 311 -2.79 8.21 13.62
C ARG A 311 -2.42 7.91 15.07
N LEU A 312 -2.48 8.90 15.95
CA LEU A 312 -2.31 8.69 17.39
C LEU A 312 -3.68 8.62 18.03
N VAL A 313 -3.95 7.53 18.75
CA VAL A 313 -5.28 7.23 19.28
C VAL A 313 -5.19 7.00 20.77
N PRO A 314 -5.87 7.80 21.61
CA PRO A 314 -5.94 7.53 23.03
C PRO A 314 -6.87 6.34 23.25
N ALA A 315 -6.42 5.35 24.01
CA ALA A 315 -7.23 4.18 24.32
C ALA A 315 -6.92 3.61 25.70
N GLU A 316 -7.96 3.51 26.52
CA GLU A 316 -7.93 2.73 27.74
C GLU A 316 -8.24 1.27 27.38
N LEU A 317 -7.25 0.41 27.60
CA LEU A 317 -7.29 -1.01 27.26
C LEU A 317 -6.82 -1.82 28.46
N GLU A 318 -7.67 -2.72 28.92
CA GLU A 318 -7.31 -3.79 29.83
C GLU A 318 -6.84 -4.99 29.00
N ILE A 319 -5.67 -5.54 29.34
CA ILE A 319 -5.05 -6.65 28.62
C ILE A 319 -5.30 -7.95 29.41
N PRO A 320 -6.27 -8.80 29.00
CA PRO A 320 -6.69 -9.95 29.80
C PRO A 320 -5.83 -11.21 29.55
N VAL A 321 -4.82 -11.12 28.69
CA VAL A 321 -3.98 -12.25 28.24
C VAL A 321 -2.50 -11.87 28.31
N GLY A 322 -1.65 -12.82 28.73
CA GLY A 322 -0.21 -12.63 28.83
C GLY A 322 0.57 -13.20 27.65
N LEU A 323 0.24 -14.43 27.23
CA LEU A 323 0.91 -15.15 26.14
C LEU A 323 -0.11 -15.64 25.10
N VAL A 324 0.01 -15.17 23.87
CA VAL A 324 -0.86 -15.53 22.74
C VAL A 324 -0.08 -16.35 21.71
N GLY A 325 -0.63 -17.50 21.32
CA GLY A 325 -0.13 -18.26 20.17
C GLY A 325 -0.78 -17.76 18.89
N TYR A 326 0.00 -17.36 17.89
CA TYR A 326 -0.51 -16.86 16.61
C TYR A 326 -0.23 -17.82 15.47
N VAL A 327 -1.26 -18.30 14.78
CA VAL A 327 -1.13 -19.12 13.57
C VAL A 327 -1.22 -18.22 12.34
N PRO A 328 -0.10 -17.87 11.67
CA PRO A 328 -0.13 -16.96 10.53
C PRO A 328 -0.85 -17.57 9.33
N GLY A 329 -1.55 -16.71 8.58
CA GLY A 329 -2.26 -17.04 7.35
C GLY A 329 -1.70 -16.33 6.11
N ALA A 330 -2.57 -15.85 5.22
CA ALA A 330 -2.18 -15.30 3.91
C ALA A 330 -1.70 -13.83 3.92
N GLY A 331 -1.55 -13.24 5.11
CA GLY A 331 -1.05 -11.88 5.32
C GLY A 331 -2.01 -11.04 6.15
N ASP A 332 -1.51 -10.57 7.30
CA ASP A 332 -2.09 -9.59 8.20
C ASP A 332 -1.01 -9.15 9.21
N THR A 333 -1.27 -8.12 10.01
CA THR A 333 -0.34 -7.60 11.04
C THR A 333 -0.87 -7.79 12.46
N ILE A 334 -1.87 -8.66 12.68
CA ILE A 334 -2.56 -8.76 13.98
C ILE A 334 -1.59 -9.17 15.09
N ALA A 335 -0.66 -10.08 14.81
CA ALA A 335 0.38 -10.46 15.77
C ALA A 335 1.24 -9.25 16.21
N GLU A 336 1.60 -8.39 15.26
CA GLU A 336 2.38 -7.17 15.51
C GLU A 336 1.55 -6.14 16.28
N ASP A 337 0.25 -6.03 15.97
CA ASP A 337 -0.69 -5.15 16.65
C ASP A 337 -0.89 -5.54 18.13
N LEU A 338 -1.01 -6.83 18.43
CA LEU A 338 -1.07 -7.35 19.79
C LEU A 338 0.25 -7.14 20.54
N ALA A 339 1.39 -7.42 19.88
CA ALA A 339 2.70 -7.19 20.47
C ALA A 339 2.94 -5.71 20.81
N HIS A 340 2.41 -4.80 20.00
CA HIS A 340 2.46 -3.36 20.27
C HIS A 340 1.68 -2.95 21.53
N LEU A 341 0.65 -3.70 21.92
CA LEU A 341 -0.04 -3.50 23.20
C LEU A 341 0.72 -4.08 24.40
N GLY A 342 1.88 -4.71 24.18
CA GLY A 342 2.67 -5.36 25.22
C GLY A 342 2.30 -6.83 25.45
N ILE A 343 1.42 -7.42 24.64
CA ILE A 343 1.10 -8.85 24.70
C ILE A 343 2.28 -9.66 24.15
N ARG A 344 2.68 -10.73 24.83
CA ARG A 344 3.68 -11.64 24.26
C ARG A 344 3.02 -12.52 23.22
N VAL A 345 3.48 -12.44 21.97
CA VAL A 345 2.95 -13.23 20.86
C VAL A 345 4.02 -14.19 20.37
N GLU A 346 3.71 -15.49 20.34
CA GLU A 346 4.57 -16.51 19.75
C GLU A 346 3.92 -17.06 18.48
N THR A 347 4.68 -17.09 17.39
CA THR A 347 4.22 -17.69 16.13
C THR A 347 4.17 -19.22 16.26
N LEU A 348 3.02 -19.80 15.93
CA LEU A 348 2.81 -21.25 15.88
C LEU A 348 3.05 -21.78 14.46
N ASP A 349 4.24 -22.35 14.28
CA ASP A 349 4.62 -23.05 13.07
C ASP A 349 4.04 -24.48 13.01
N ALA A 350 4.36 -25.20 11.95
CA ALA A 350 3.88 -26.55 11.72
C ALA A 350 4.32 -27.54 12.80
N GLN A 351 5.50 -27.36 13.41
CA GLN A 351 5.99 -28.25 14.46
C GLN A 351 5.28 -27.99 15.79
N ALA A 352 5.08 -26.72 16.15
CA ALA A 352 4.31 -26.31 17.32
C ALA A 352 2.87 -26.82 17.24
N LEU A 353 2.22 -26.67 16.08
CA LEU A 353 0.85 -27.17 15.85
C LEU A 353 0.74 -28.70 15.83
N ARG A 354 1.81 -29.43 15.51
CA ARG A 354 1.80 -30.90 15.55
C ARG A 354 2.11 -31.48 16.93
N SER A 355 3.03 -30.87 17.67
CA SER A 355 3.62 -31.50 18.87
C SER A 355 3.96 -30.56 20.02
N GLY A 356 3.86 -29.23 19.83
CA GLY A 356 4.14 -28.25 20.87
C GLY A 356 3.11 -28.27 22.00
N ASP A 357 3.50 -27.82 23.19
CA ASP A 357 2.58 -27.65 24.31
C ASP A 357 1.67 -26.44 24.06
N LEU A 358 0.40 -26.69 23.74
CA LEU A 358 -0.58 -25.64 23.47
C LEU A 358 -1.20 -25.07 24.77
N ASP A 359 -1.14 -25.81 25.88
CA ASP A 359 -1.80 -25.46 27.13
C ASP A 359 -1.11 -24.27 27.84
N ARG A 360 0.09 -23.86 27.37
CA ARG A 360 0.82 -22.68 27.86
C ARG A 360 0.28 -21.34 27.34
N TYR A 361 -0.53 -21.35 26.30
CA TYR A 361 -1.09 -20.13 25.70
C TYR A 361 -2.39 -19.76 26.42
N ASP A 362 -2.55 -18.47 26.77
CA ASP A 362 -3.80 -17.96 27.33
C ASP A 362 -4.90 -17.96 26.26
N ALA A 363 -4.51 -17.62 25.02
CA ALA A 363 -5.33 -17.71 23.83
C ALA A 363 -4.50 -18.10 22.61
N ILE A 364 -5.12 -18.80 21.66
CA ILE A 364 -4.57 -19.07 20.34
C ILE A 364 -5.43 -18.34 19.32
N VAL A 365 -4.78 -17.55 18.46
CA VAL A 365 -5.41 -16.82 17.37
C VAL A 365 -5.00 -17.44 16.04
N VAL A 366 -5.98 -17.81 15.24
CA VAL A 366 -5.80 -18.27 13.87
C VAL A 366 -6.01 -17.09 12.94
N GLY A 367 -4.94 -16.74 12.22
CA GLY A 367 -4.86 -15.57 11.36
C GLY A 367 -5.69 -15.68 10.08
N VAL A 368 -5.72 -14.57 9.35
CA VAL A 368 -6.55 -14.37 8.16
C VAL A 368 -6.26 -15.44 7.10
N ARG A 369 -7.28 -16.21 6.72
CA ARG A 369 -7.19 -17.30 5.73
C ARG A 369 -6.22 -18.43 6.10
N ALA A 370 -5.75 -18.52 7.34
CA ALA A 370 -4.83 -19.59 7.72
C ALA A 370 -5.44 -20.98 7.44
N TYR A 371 -6.72 -21.19 7.79
CA TYR A 371 -7.44 -22.42 7.45
C TYR A 371 -7.58 -22.65 5.94
N ASN A 372 -7.54 -21.63 5.09
CA ASN A 372 -7.56 -21.82 3.64
C ASN A 372 -6.19 -22.28 3.10
N THR A 373 -5.09 -21.81 3.69
CA THR A 373 -3.75 -21.96 3.10
C THR A 373 -2.85 -23.00 3.78
N ARG A 374 -3.22 -23.49 4.97
CA ARG A 374 -2.35 -24.31 5.82
C ARG A 374 -2.91 -25.70 6.12
N ASP A 375 -2.36 -26.72 5.44
CA ASP A 375 -2.67 -28.14 5.70
C ASP A 375 -2.29 -28.58 7.12
N ASP A 376 -1.19 -28.06 7.67
CA ASP A 376 -0.70 -28.40 8.99
C ASP A 376 -1.64 -27.92 10.11
N LEU A 377 -2.28 -26.76 9.93
CA LEU A 377 -3.34 -26.28 10.82
C LEU A 377 -4.57 -27.18 10.76
N ARG A 378 -5.00 -27.57 9.55
CA ARG A 378 -6.15 -28.48 9.36
C ARG A 378 -5.90 -29.84 10.00
N GLY A 379 -4.70 -30.38 9.82
CA GLY A 379 -4.27 -31.61 10.49
C GLY A 379 -4.15 -31.52 12.02
N ALA A 380 -4.11 -30.31 12.59
CA ALA A 380 -4.02 -30.07 14.03
C ALA A 380 -5.40 -29.86 14.71
N HIS A 381 -6.51 -29.98 13.97
CA HIS A 381 -7.87 -29.71 14.46
C HIS A 381 -8.17 -30.37 15.82
N GLU A 382 -7.97 -31.67 15.95
CA GLU A 382 -8.23 -32.42 17.20
C GLU A 382 -7.43 -31.88 18.39
N ARG A 383 -6.16 -31.49 18.18
CA ARG A 383 -5.32 -30.93 19.24
C ARG A 383 -5.81 -29.56 19.68
N LEU A 384 -6.27 -28.75 18.73
CA LEU A 384 -6.85 -27.43 19.00
C LEU A 384 -8.18 -27.56 19.74
N MET A 385 -9.04 -28.52 19.36
CA MET A 385 -10.28 -28.78 20.10
C MET A 385 -10.01 -29.29 21.51
N GLU A 386 -9.00 -30.15 21.70
CA GLU A 386 -8.57 -30.60 23.02
C GLU A 386 -8.05 -29.44 23.89
N TYR A 387 -7.27 -28.52 23.31
CA TYR A 387 -6.82 -27.30 23.98
C TYR A 387 -8.02 -26.44 24.45
N VAL A 388 -9.01 -26.22 23.58
CA VAL A 388 -10.24 -25.51 23.96
C VAL A 388 -10.97 -26.29 25.07
N ARG A 389 -11.14 -27.60 24.92
CA ARG A 389 -11.84 -28.46 25.90
C ARG A 389 -11.22 -28.37 27.29
N ARG A 390 -9.91 -28.18 27.39
CA ARG A 390 -9.15 -28.04 28.65
C ARG A 390 -9.22 -26.67 29.29
N GLY A 391 -9.77 -25.66 28.62
CA GLY A 391 -9.89 -24.31 29.16
C GLY A 391 -9.18 -23.23 28.35
N GLY A 392 -8.63 -23.57 27.19
CA GLY A 392 -8.02 -22.62 26.27
C GLY A 392 -9.06 -21.77 25.52
N THR A 393 -8.67 -20.58 25.09
CA THR A 393 -9.44 -19.77 24.14
C THR A 393 -8.84 -19.91 22.75
N LEU A 394 -9.65 -20.32 21.77
CA LEU A 394 -9.27 -20.38 20.35
C LEU A 394 -10.13 -19.40 19.55
N LEU A 395 -9.50 -18.42 18.92
CA LEU A 395 -10.15 -17.44 18.06
C LEU A 395 -9.75 -17.67 16.61
N VAL A 396 -10.73 -17.93 15.75
CA VAL A 396 -10.56 -18.18 14.31
C VAL A 396 -11.10 -17.00 13.51
N GLN A 397 -10.25 -16.44 12.66
CA GLN A 397 -10.59 -15.25 11.87
C GLN A 397 -10.72 -15.58 10.39
N TYR A 398 -11.68 -14.92 9.75
CA TYR A 398 -11.71 -14.67 8.30
C TYR A 398 -11.30 -15.86 7.44
N ILE A 399 -12.28 -16.68 7.08
CA ILE A 399 -12.08 -17.81 6.19
C ILE A 399 -12.81 -17.50 4.88
N VAL A 400 -12.08 -17.56 3.77
CA VAL A 400 -12.69 -17.36 2.46
C VAL A 400 -13.49 -18.60 2.10
N SER A 401 -14.78 -18.41 1.84
CA SER A 401 -15.67 -19.43 1.26
C SER A 401 -16.59 -18.72 0.25
N ASN A 402 -16.60 -19.18 -0.99
CA ASN A 402 -17.50 -18.64 -2.01
C ASN A 402 -17.90 -19.72 -3.03
N ARG A 403 -18.80 -19.38 -3.95
CA ARG A 403 -19.31 -20.32 -4.96
C ARG A 403 -18.23 -21.03 -5.77
N TRP A 404 -17.10 -20.38 -6.03
CA TRP A 404 -16.01 -20.92 -6.85
C TRP A 404 -14.96 -21.67 -6.03
N THR A 405 -14.86 -21.34 -4.74
CA THR A 405 -13.90 -21.90 -3.78
C THR A 405 -14.62 -22.13 -2.45
N PRO A 406 -15.52 -23.13 -2.38
CA PRO A 406 -16.21 -23.45 -1.14
C PRO A 406 -15.20 -24.00 -0.12
N PHE A 407 -15.45 -23.73 1.15
CA PHE A 407 -14.66 -24.26 2.26
C PHE A 407 -15.57 -25.08 3.18
N ASP A 408 -15.39 -26.40 3.16
CA ASP A 408 -16.27 -27.37 3.82
C ASP A 408 -15.57 -28.13 4.98
N GLU A 409 -14.40 -27.65 5.42
CA GLU A 409 -13.64 -28.31 6.48
C GLU A 409 -14.06 -27.87 7.88
N SER A 410 -13.92 -28.77 8.85
CA SER A 410 -14.21 -28.49 10.27
C SER A 410 -13.16 -27.57 10.87
N ILE A 411 -13.61 -26.46 11.43
CA ILE A 411 -12.74 -25.43 12.03
C ILE A 411 -13.00 -25.20 13.52
N GLY A 412 -14.12 -25.71 14.03
CA GLY A 412 -14.57 -25.54 15.40
C GLY A 412 -15.13 -26.85 15.98
N PRO A 413 -15.60 -26.81 17.23
CA PRO A 413 -15.97 -28.01 18.00
C PRO A 413 -17.20 -28.76 17.49
N SER A 414 -17.99 -28.13 16.62
CA SER A 414 -19.22 -28.67 16.04
C SER A 414 -19.55 -27.98 14.71
N GLU A 415 -20.67 -28.35 14.06
CA GLU A 415 -21.00 -27.91 12.69
C GLU A 415 -20.95 -26.38 12.60
N LEU A 416 -20.09 -25.89 11.72
CA LEU A 416 -19.92 -24.49 11.40
C LEU A 416 -19.56 -24.39 9.92
N ARG A 417 -20.39 -23.69 9.14
CA ARG A 417 -20.19 -23.47 7.71
C ARG A 417 -20.05 -21.99 7.42
N ILE A 418 -19.06 -21.67 6.60
CA ILE A 418 -18.76 -20.28 6.20
C ILE A 418 -19.44 -19.99 4.87
N GLY A 419 -20.21 -18.90 4.84
CA GLY A 419 -20.90 -18.40 3.65
C GLY A 419 -20.13 -17.30 2.93
N PRO A 420 -20.64 -16.86 1.76
CA PRO A 420 -20.08 -15.74 1.00
C PRO A 420 -20.55 -14.36 1.50
N ASP A 421 -21.50 -14.34 2.44
CA ASP A 421 -22.20 -13.16 2.94
C ASP A 421 -21.25 -12.18 3.63
N ARG A 422 -21.58 -10.90 3.55
CA ARG A 422 -20.72 -9.79 3.94
C ARG A 422 -21.52 -8.54 4.28
N VAL A 423 -20.91 -7.64 5.03
CA VAL A 423 -21.40 -6.27 5.26
C VAL A 423 -20.26 -5.34 4.95
N THR A 424 -20.38 -4.66 3.80
CA THR A 424 -19.34 -3.82 3.20
C THR A 424 -19.43 -2.36 3.62
N ASP A 425 -20.57 -1.90 4.12
CA ASP A 425 -20.73 -0.57 4.71
C ASP A 425 -20.05 -0.54 6.09
N GLU A 426 -18.93 0.18 6.21
CA GLU A 426 -18.20 0.36 7.46
C GLU A 426 -18.99 1.08 8.56
N THR A 427 -20.06 1.79 8.20
CA THR A 427 -20.94 2.53 9.11
C THR A 427 -22.17 1.72 9.52
N ALA A 428 -22.39 0.53 8.95
CA ALA A 428 -23.52 -0.32 9.26
C ALA A 428 -23.67 -0.52 10.78
N ARG A 429 -24.91 -0.34 11.28
CA ARG A 429 -25.22 -0.51 12.71
C ARG A 429 -25.01 -1.96 13.13
N MET A 430 -24.34 -2.14 14.25
CA MET A 430 -24.13 -3.45 14.87
C MET A 430 -25.14 -3.65 15.98
N GLU A 431 -26.12 -4.54 15.76
CA GLU A 431 -27.13 -4.89 16.74
C GLU A 431 -26.64 -6.04 17.62
N PHE A 432 -26.82 -5.93 18.93
CA PHE A 432 -26.42 -6.96 19.89
C PHE A 432 -27.52 -8.01 20.00
N VAL A 433 -27.22 -9.26 19.63
CA VAL A 433 -28.22 -10.35 19.61
C VAL A 433 -28.61 -10.76 21.03
N ASP A 434 -27.61 -10.97 21.88
CA ASP A 434 -27.77 -11.11 23.33
C ASP A 434 -26.94 -10.02 24.02
N PRO A 435 -27.56 -8.87 24.36
CA PRO A 435 -26.88 -7.77 25.03
C PRO A 435 -26.30 -8.13 26.41
N ALA A 436 -26.71 -9.24 27.04
CA ALA A 436 -26.19 -9.68 28.32
C ALA A 436 -24.98 -10.64 28.18
N HIS A 437 -24.61 -11.02 26.96
CA HIS A 437 -23.55 -12.00 26.72
C HIS A 437 -22.21 -11.55 27.34
N PRO A 438 -21.51 -12.39 28.12
CA PRO A 438 -20.31 -12.00 28.87
C PRO A 438 -19.18 -11.37 28.02
N ALA A 439 -19.00 -11.85 26.79
CA ALA A 439 -18.00 -11.30 25.85
C ALA A 439 -18.25 -9.83 25.45
N LEU A 440 -19.43 -9.26 25.76
CA LEU A 440 -19.74 -7.85 25.54
C LEU A 440 -19.44 -6.98 26.76
N HIS A 441 -19.09 -7.57 27.91
CA HIS A 441 -18.97 -6.84 29.18
C HIS A 441 -17.61 -6.98 29.87
N ARG A 442 -16.78 -7.97 29.48
CA ARG A 442 -15.47 -8.19 30.11
C ARG A 442 -14.34 -8.48 29.10
N PRO A 443 -13.14 -7.91 29.33
CA PRO A 443 -12.85 -6.88 30.35
C PRO A 443 -13.47 -5.52 30.02
N HIS A 444 -13.83 -5.28 28.77
CA HIS A 444 -14.44 -4.01 28.36
C HIS A 444 -15.94 -4.14 28.19
N ARG A 445 -16.66 -3.07 28.52
CA ARG A 445 -18.05 -2.90 28.11
C ARG A 445 -18.12 -2.44 26.65
N ILE A 446 -18.72 -3.25 25.80
CA ILE A 446 -18.92 -2.99 24.38
C ILE A 446 -20.27 -2.32 24.17
N THR A 447 -20.27 -1.25 23.37
CA THR A 447 -21.42 -0.42 23.04
C THR A 447 -21.42 -0.09 21.54
N GLU A 448 -22.46 0.57 21.03
CA GLU A 448 -22.50 0.99 19.63
C GLU A 448 -21.30 1.90 19.27
N ALA A 449 -20.77 2.68 20.22
CA ALA A 449 -19.61 3.55 20.02
C ALA A 449 -18.32 2.78 19.70
N ASP A 450 -18.22 1.50 20.07
CA ASP A 450 -17.06 0.66 19.74
C ASP A 450 -16.97 0.30 18.24
N PHE A 451 -18.05 0.59 17.52
CA PHE A 451 -18.17 0.40 16.09
C PHE A 451 -17.98 1.70 15.29
N GLU A 452 -17.71 2.83 15.95
CA GLU A 452 -17.39 4.09 15.28
C GLU A 452 -15.96 4.10 14.73
N GLY A 453 -15.77 4.77 13.59
CA GLY A 453 -14.44 4.95 12.98
C GLY A 453 -13.81 3.68 12.41
N TRP A 454 -14.59 2.60 12.26
CA TRP A 454 -14.20 1.44 11.46
C TRP A 454 -13.96 1.86 10.02
N VAL A 455 -13.00 1.21 9.36
CA VAL A 455 -12.60 1.53 7.99
C VAL A 455 -13.00 0.41 7.03
N GLN A 456 -13.42 0.81 5.83
CA GLN A 456 -13.67 -0.03 4.66
C GLN A 456 -14.84 -1.02 4.72
N GLU A 457 -14.99 -1.83 5.77
CA GLU A 457 -16.10 -2.79 5.89
C GLU A 457 -16.26 -3.32 7.33
N ARG A 458 -17.46 -3.78 7.70
CA ARG A 458 -17.69 -4.48 8.98
C ARG A 458 -17.09 -5.87 8.97
N GLY A 459 -17.31 -6.62 7.89
CA GLY A 459 -16.81 -7.97 7.82
C GLY A 459 -17.23 -8.71 6.56
N LEU A 460 -16.52 -9.81 6.30
CA LEU A 460 -16.68 -10.64 5.13
C LEU A 460 -16.76 -12.10 5.54
N TYR A 461 -17.42 -12.90 4.71
CA TYR A 461 -17.52 -14.34 4.86
C TYR A 461 -18.13 -14.74 6.20
N PHE A 462 -19.34 -14.28 6.46
CA PHE A 462 -20.05 -14.64 7.69
C PHE A 462 -20.36 -16.13 7.71
N ALA A 463 -20.45 -16.70 8.91
CA ALA A 463 -20.98 -18.05 9.04
C ALA A 463 -22.41 -18.06 8.51
N SER A 464 -22.76 -19.07 7.70
CA SER A 464 -24.09 -19.22 7.10
C SER A 464 -24.92 -20.32 7.76
N LYS A 465 -24.25 -21.25 8.45
CA LYS A 465 -24.90 -22.32 9.21
C LYS A 465 -24.03 -22.73 10.39
N TRP A 466 -24.63 -22.95 11.56
CA TRP A 466 -23.92 -23.40 12.75
C TRP A 466 -24.82 -24.22 13.69
N SER A 467 -24.21 -25.03 14.56
CA SER A 467 -24.90 -25.79 15.62
C SER A 467 -25.44 -24.87 16.75
N PRO A 468 -26.47 -25.30 17.51
CA PRO A 468 -27.10 -24.46 18.54
C PRO A 468 -26.20 -23.99 19.68
N GLU A 469 -25.06 -24.64 19.93
CA GLU A 469 -24.10 -24.17 20.95
C GLU A 469 -23.36 -22.88 20.59
N TYR A 470 -23.34 -22.49 19.30
CA TYR A 470 -22.74 -21.23 18.88
C TYR A 470 -23.73 -20.08 19.10
N GLN A 471 -23.33 -19.16 19.97
CA GLN A 471 -24.06 -17.95 20.31
C GLN A 471 -23.58 -16.81 19.39
N PRO A 472 -24.43 -16.32 18.48
CA PRO A 472 -24.09 -15.14 17.68
C PRO A 472 -24.10 -13.89 18.55
N LEU A 473 -23.10 -13.03 18.40
CA LEU A 473 -23.02 -11.78 19.16
C LEU A 473 -23.71 -10.61 18.46
N PHE A 474 -23.62 -10.56 17.13
CA PHE A 474 -24.06 -9.40 16.36
C PHE A 474 -24.96 -9.77 15.18
N SER A 475 -25.90 -8.88 14.90
CA SER A 475 -26.66 -8.78 13.67
C SER A 475 -26.32 -7.47 12.96
N CYS A 476 -26.04 -7.50 11.66
CA CYS A 476 -25.79 -6.29 10.87
C CYS A 476 -26.13 -6.52 9.39
N ARG A 477 -26.28 -5.43 8.62
CA ARG A 477 -26.63 -5.48 7.19
C ARG A 477 -26.09 -4.27 6.44
N ASP A 478 -25.89 -4.44 5.15
CA ASP A 478 -25.76 -3.31 4.23
C ASP A 478 -27.13 -2.64 4.00
N PRO A 479 -27.16 -1.35 3.61
CA PRO A 479 -28.41 -0.64 3.36
C PRO A 479 -29.30 -1.33 2.31
N GLY A 480 -30.51 -1.71 2.72
CA GLY A 480 -31.48 -2.38 1.84
C GLY A 480 -31.35 -3.91 1.78
N GLU A 481 -30.41 -4.50 2.51
CA GLU A 481 -30.26 -5.95 2.63
C GLU A 481 -30.90 -6.51 3.91
N GLU A 482 -31.06 -7.83 3.97
CA GLU A 482 -31.56 -8.53 5.15
C GLU A 482 -30.50 -8.55 6.27
N PRO A 483 -30.91 -8.48 7.55
CA PRO A 483 -29.98 -8.65 8.68
C PRO A 483 -29.24 -9.98 8.62
N LEU A 484 -27.91 -9.92 8.69
CA LEU A 484 -27.03 -11.07 8.74
C LEU A 484 -26.54 -11.32 10.17
N LEU A 485 -26.57 -12.59 10.56
CA LEU A 485 -25.91 -13.13 11.73
C LEU A 485 -24.57 -13.78 11.33
N GLY A 486 -23.86 -14.37 12.28
CA GLY A 486 -22.69 -15.21 11.98
C GLY A 486 -21.40 -14.44 11.72
N SER A 487 -21.39 -13.11 11.92
CA SER A 487 -20.19 -12.29 11.89
C SER A 487 -19.25 -12.58 13.05
N THR A 488 -19.79 -12.93 14.22
CA THR A 488 -19.03 -13.43 15.38
C THR A 488 -19.87 -14.44 16.12
N LEU A 489 -19.33 -15.65 16.29
CA LEU A 489 -19.95 -16.77 16.98
C LEU A 489 -19.06 -17.20 18.14
N VAL A 490 -19.66 -17.38 19.32
CA VAL A 490 -18.97 -17.86 20.51
C VAL A 490 -19.59 -19.18 20.95
N ALA A 491 -18.77 -20.20 21.18
CA ALA A 491 -19.21 -21.48 21.73
C ALA A 491 -18.34 -21.90 22.91
N ARG A 492 -18.96 -22.44 23.96
CA ARG A 492 -18.24 -23.16 25.00
C ARG A 492 -17.95 -24.57 24.52
N HIS A 493 -16.72 -25.02 24.73
CA HIS A 493 -16.34 -26.41 24.49
C HIS A 493 -15.48 -26.89 25.66
N GLY A 494 -15.99 -27.87 26.41
CA GLY A 494 -15.41 -28.25 27.70
C GLY A 494 -15.34 -27.05 28.65
N LYS A 495 -14.14 -26.73 29.14
CA LYS A 495 -13.88 -25.60 30.05
C LYS A 495 -13.47 -24.32 29.34
N GLY A 496 -13.25 -24.37 28.02
CA GLY A 496 -12.74 -23.25 27.26
C GLY A 496 -13.74 -22.72 26.26
N ARG A 497 -13.24 -21.84 25.40
CA ARG A 497 -14.05 -21.04 24.50
C ARG A 497 -13.50 -21.09 23.08
N PHE A 498 -14.38 -21.41 22.14
CA PHE A 498 -14.14 -21.25 20.72
C PHE A 498 -14.83 -19.98 20.24
N VAL A 499 -14.12 -19.18 19.44
CA VAL A 499 -14.66 -17.98 18.79
C VAL A 499 -14.39 -18.08 17.30
N TYR A 500 -15.43 -17.93 16.48
CA TYR A 500 -15.29 -17.60 15.06
C TYR A 500 -15.63 -16.13 14.85
N THR A 501 -14.86 -15.41 14.04
CA THR A 501 -15.22 -14.07 13.61
C THR A 501 -14.87 -13.80 12.14
N GLY A 502 -15.87 -13.31 11.40
CA GLY A 502 -15.75 -12.73 10.07
C GLY A 502 -15.66 -11.20 10.10
N LEU A 503 -15.62 -10.57 11.29
CA LEU A 503 -15.37 -9.13 11.40
C LEU A 503 -13.95 -8.81 10.91
N SER A 504 -13.81 -7.67 10.22
CA SER A 504 -12.57 -7.29 9.56
C SER A 504 -11.50 -6.72 10.51
N PHE A 505 -11.21 -7.40 11.62
CA PHE A 505 -10.21 -6.98 12.61
C PHE A 505 -8.83 -6.72 11.98
N PHE A 506 -8.46 -7.48 10.95
CA PHE A 506 -7.23 -7.29 10.17
C PHE A 506 -7.15 -5.95 9.42
N ARG A 507 -8.25 -5.19 9.31
CA ARG A 507 -8.25 -3.79 8.85
C ARG A 507 -8.35 -2.81 10.02
N GLN A 508 -9.14 -3.16 11.05
CA GLN A 508 -9.45 -2.24 12.15
C GLN A 508 -8.31 -2.08 13.15
N LEU A 509 -7.60 -3.17 13.48
CA LEU A 509 -6.45 -3.12 14.39
C LEU A 509 -5.30 -2.29 13.80
N PRO A 510 -4.90 -2.48 12.54
CA PRO A 510 -3.86 -1.65 11.90
C PRO A 510 -4.26 -0.17 11.80
N ALA A 511 -5.55 0.11 11.54
CA ALA A 511 -6.10 1.46 11.51
C ALA A 511 -6.23 2.13 12.89
N GLY A 512 -5.94 1.39 13.97
CA GLY A 512 -5.93 1.91 15.34
C GLY A 512 -7.31 2.15 15.94
N VAL A 513 -8.34 1.42 15.52
CA VAL A 513 -9.73 1.62 15.99
C VAL A 513 -9.90 1.09 17.43
N PRO A 514 -10.10 1.95 18.46
CA PRO A 514 -10.09 1.51 19.86
C PRO A 514 -11.15 0.46 20.20
N GLY A 515 -12.37 0.63 19.68
CA GLY A 515 -13.46 -0.31 19.95
C GLY A 515 -13.22 -1.70 19.35
N ALA A 516 -12.55 -1.77 18.21
CA ALA A 516 -12.12 -3.05 17.65
C ALA A 516 -11.10 -3.76 18.54
N TYR A 517 -10.13 -3.03 19.12
CA TYR A 517 -9.21 -3.59 20.10
C TYR A 517 -9.93 -4.07 21.36
N ARG A 518 -10.85 -3.28 21.92
CA ARG A 518 -11.63 -3.68 23.11
C ARG A 518 -12.41 -4.96 22.88
N LEU A 519 -13.15 -5.05 21.76
CA LEU A 519 -13.89 -6.25 21.39
C LEU A 519 -12.94 -7.43 21.17
N PHE A 520 -11.84 -7.24 20.45
CA PHE A 520 -10.88 -8.32 20.20
C PHE A 520 -10.30 -8.87 21.51
N LEU A 521 -9.91 -8.00 22.45
CA LEU A 521 -9.40 -8.39 23.77
C LEU A 521 -10.47 -9.13 24.59
N ASN A 522 -11.74 -8.72 24.55
CA ASN A 522 -12.84 -9.48 25.16
C ASN A 522 -12.96 -10.89 24.57
N LEU A 523 -12.82 -11.03 23.25
CA LEU A 523 -12.86 -12.32 22.55
C LEU A 523 -11.63 -13.20 22.83
N LEU A 524 -10.52 -12.64 23.33
CA LEU A 524 -9.36 -13.40 23.81
C LEU A 524 -9.44 -13.75 25.30
N ALA A 525 -10.15 -12.96 26.11
CA ALA A 525 -10.23 -13.16 27.56
C ALA A 525 -10.76 -14.55 27.93
N ARG A 526 -10.08 -15.27 28.82
CA ARG A 526 -10.58 -16.56 29.30
C ARG A 526 -11.91 -16.35 30.03
N GLU A 527 -12.81 -17.33 29.95
CA GLU A 527 -13.97 -17.30 30.81
C GLU A 527 -13.52 -17.53 32.25
N GLU A 528 -13.87 -16.61 33.15
CA GLU A 528 -13.70 -16.88 34.58
C GLU A 528 -14.56 -18.08 34.95
N ASP A 529 -13.94 -19.11 35.55
CA ASP A 529 -14.67 -20.14 36.28
C ASP A 529 -15.61 -19.39 37.24
N GLY A 530 -16.91 -19.66 37.20
CA GLY A 530 -17.95 -18.98 37.99
C GLY A 530 -17.82 -19.14 39.51
N ARG A 531 -16.68 -18.73 40.07
CA ARG A 531 -16.30 -18.76 41.48
C ARG A 531 -15.79 -17.37 41.88
N SER A 532 -16.65 -16.36 41.85
CA SER A 532 -16.37 -15.11 42.57
C SER A 532 -17.59 -14.32 43.06
N ASP A 533 -18.83 -14.71 42.77
CA ASP A 533 -19.98 -13.94 43.26
C ASP A 533 -20.51 -14.39 44.63
N ASP A 534 -19.97 -15.46 45.22
CA ASP A 534 -20.41 -15.98 46.53
C ASP A 534 -19.46 -15.67 47.69
N GLN A 535 -18.41 -14.88 47.46
CA GLN A 535 -17.48 -14.39 48.51
C GLN A 535 -17.51 -12.86 48.73
N ALA A 536 -18.30 -12.12 47.95
CA ALA A 536 -18.60 -10.71 48.24
C ALA A 536 -19.85 -10.51 49.11
N ALA A 537 -20.49 -11.61 49.57
CA ALA A 537 -21.71 -11.59 50.38
C ALA A 537 -21.59 -12.36 51.71
N ARG A 538 -20.41 -12.32 52.36
CA ARG A 538 -20.25 -12.72 53.77
C ARG A 538 -19.39 -11.76 54.56
#